data_AF-A0A0C3DQ00-F1
#
_entry.id   AF-A0A0C3DQ00-F1
#
_cell.length_a   1.000
_cell.length_b   1.000
_cell.length_c   1.000
_cell.angle_alpha   90.00
_cell.angle_beta   90.00
_cell.angle_gamma   90.00
#
_symmetry.space_group_name_H-M   'P 1'
#
loop_
_entity.id
_entity.type
_entity.pdbx_description
1 polymer ?
#
loop_
_entity_poly.entity_id
_entity_poly.type
_entity_poly.pdbx_seq_one_letter_code
_entity_poly.pdbx_strand_id
1 'polypeptide(L)' 'YFTILKEDLTKAEGKILFTSDIWTDENYCPFIAITTHWISKDNTDHAGSLKLKSGLIAFHYIPSTHSGLNLTMIIL' A
#
# COMPACT_ATOMS: atom_id res chain seq x y z
N TYR A 1 -4.99 -1.02 -13.24
CA TYR A 1 -4.53 -0.43 -11.97
C TYR A 1 -3.27 -1.13 -11.46
N PHE A 2 -3.36 -2.40 -11.04
CA PHE A 2 -2.21 -3.13 -10.49
C PHE A 2 -0.99 -3.26 -11.42
N THR A 3 -1.17 -3.40 -12.73
CA THR A 3 -0.03 -3.53 -13.67
C THR A 3 0.86 -2.28 -13.65
N ILE A 4 0.26 -1.09 -13.68
CA ILE A 4 0.99 0.19 -13.64
C ILE A 4 1.68 0.34 -12.28
N LEU A 5 0.97 0.04 -11.19
CA LEU A 5 1.55 0.12 -9.85
C LEU A 5 2.74 -0.85 -9.67
N LYS A 6 2.65 -2.06 -10.21
CA LYS A 6 3.78 -3.01 -10.23
C LYS A 6 4.97 -2.43 -10.99
N GLU A 7 4.75 -1.89 -12.19
CA GLU A 7 5.81 -1.24 -12.97
C GLU A 7 6.42 -0.05 -12.21
N ASP A 8 5.61 0.78 -11.55
CA ASP A 8 6.12 1.91 -10.78
C ASP A 8 6.96 1.47 -9.57
N LEU A 9 6.57 0.38 -8.90
CA LEU A 9 7.35 -0.19 -7.80
C LEU A 9 8.68 -0.80 -8.27
N THR A 10 8.77 -1.32 -9.51
CA THR A 10 10.08 -1.76 -10.06
C THR A 10 11.07 -0.60 -10.27
N LYS A 11 10.57 0.63 -10.33
CA LYS A 11 11.36 1.87 -10.47
C LYS A 11 11.60 2.56 -9.13
N ALA A 12 11.27 1.92 -8.01
CA ALA A 12 11.51 2.47 -6.70
C ALA A 12 13.01 2.66 -6.45
N GLU A 13 13.39 3.83 -5.97
CA GLU A 13 14.72 4.17 -5.52
C GLU A 13 14.82 3.84 -4.03
N GLY A 14 15.56 2.79 -3.70
CA GLY A 14 15.76 2.36 -2.32
C GLY A 14 14.64 1.45 -1.81
N LYS A 15 14.17 1.71 -0.57
CA LYS A 15 13.23 0.82 0.13
C LYS A 15 11.78 1.16 -0.21
N ILE A 16 10.97 0.13 -0.29
CA ILE A 16 9.51 0.22 -0.34
C ILE A 16 8.99 -0.02 1.09
N LEU A 17 8.18 0.90 1.59
CA LEU A 17 7.51 0.78 2.88
C LEU A 17 6.05 0.42 2.67
N PHE A 18 5.47 -0.28 3.64
CA PHE A 18 4.05 -0.61 3.66
C PHE A 18 3.46 -0.11 4.96
N THR A 19 2.33 0.57 4.88
CA THR A 19 1.48 0.90 6.02
C THR A 19 0.17 0.16 5.89
N SER A 20 -0.36 -0.30 7.03
CA SER A 20 -1.66 -0.93 7.11
C SER A 20 -2.54 -0.08 8.01
N ASP A 21 -3.64 0.41 7.46
CA ASP A 21 -4.68 1.07 8.21
C ASP A 21 -5.79 0.05 8.44
N ILE A 22 -6.14 -0.19 9.70
CA ILE A 22 -7.17 -1.15 10.10
C ILE A 22 -8.20 -0.40 10.93
N TRP A 23 -9.46 -0.50 10.54
CA TRP A 23 -10.56 0.16 11.22
C TRP A 23 -11.84 -0.65 11.11
N THR A 24 -12.83 -0.26 11.91
CA THR A 24 -14.20 -0.73 11.81
C THR A 24 -15.08 0.46 11.42
N ASP A 25 -15.97 0.27 10.44
CA ASP A 25 -16.89 1.34 10.03
C ASP A 25 -18.09 1.47 11.00
N GLU A 26 -18.99 2.40 10.69
CA GLU A 26 -20.20 2.66 11.49
C GLU A 26 -21.18 1.48 11.50
N ASN A 27 -21.08 0.56 10.53
CA ASN A 27 -21.88 -0.67 10.46
C ASN A 27 -21.19 -1.86 11.12
N TYR A 28 -20.16 -1.62 11.94
CA TYR A 28 -19.34 -2.65 12.58
C TYR A 28 -18.64 -3.60 11.59
N CYS A 29 -18.43 -3.15 10.35
CA CYS A 29 -17.71 -3.89 9.33
C CYS A 29 -16.20 -3.61 9.45
N PRO A 30 -15.35 -4.63 9.69
CA PRO A 30 -13.93 -4.42 9.82
C PRO A 30 -13.25 -4.38 8.45
N PHE A 31 -12.31 -3.45 8.27
CA PHE A 31 -11.57 -3.25 7.03
C PHE A 31 -10.06 -3.14 7.26
N ILE A 32 -9.31 -3.42 6.21
CA ILE A 32 -7.89 -3.15 6.10
C ILE A 32 -7.59 -2.49 4.77
N ALA A 33 -6.78 -1.43 4.80
CA ALA A 33 -6.12 -0.86 3.63
C ALA A 33 -4.62 -1.01 3.78
N ILE A 34 -3.95 -1.48 2.72
CA ILE A 34 -2.49 -1.52 2.67
C ILE A 34 -2.03 -0.52 1.62
N THR A 35 -1.27 0.47 2.07
CA THR A 35 -0.66 1.49 1.21
C THR A 35 0.84 1.24 1.15
N THR A 36 1.37 1.21 -0.06
CA THR A 36 2.82 1.19 -0.26
C THR A 36 3.33 2.62 -0.47
N HIS A 37 4.50 2.93 0.08
CA HIS A 37 5.18 4.21 -0.04
C HIS A 37 6.59 3.96 -0.54
N TRP A 38 7.02 4.71 -1.55
CA TRP A 38 8.34 4.55 -2.16
C TRP A 38 8.87 5.87 -2.68
N ILE A 39 10.20 5.96 -2.81
CA ILE A 39 10.83 7.08 -3.52
C ILE A 39 11.00 6.68 -4.99
N SER A 40 10.84 7.62 -5.91
CA SER A 40 11.20 7.42 -7.33
C SER A 40 11.78 8.70 -7.91
N LYS A 41 12.61 8.58 -8.94
CA LYS A 41 13.06 9.74 -9.72
C LYS A 41 11.92 10.28 -10.56
N ASP A 42 11.79 11.60 -10.56
CA ASP A 42 11.00 12.29 -11.56
C ASP A 42 11.84 12.57 -12.80
N ASN A 43 11.48 11.92 -13.90
CA ASN A 43 12.18 12.06 -15.18
C ASN A 43 11.69 13.28 -15.97
N THR A 44 10.70 14.04 -15.48
CA THR A 44 10.28 15.29 -16.11
C THR A 44 11.19 16.46 -15.78
N ASP A 45 11.93 16.38 -14.68
CA ASP A 45 12.91 17.40 -14.30
C ASP A 45 14.30 16.97 -14.78
N HIS A 46 15.02 17.87 -15.48
CA HIS A 46 16.38 17.61 -15.98
C HIS A 46 17.39 17.21 -14.88
N ALA A 47 17.07 17.47 -13.61
CA ALA A 47 17.89 17.14 -12.45
C ALA A 47 17.58 15.76 -11.82
N GLY A 48 16.53 15.05 -12.25
CA GLY A 48 16.16 13.74 -11.70
C GLY A 48 15.79 13.80 -10.21
N SER A 49 14.86 14.69 -9.84
CA SER A 49 14.49 14.92 -8.45
C SER A 49 13.85 13.68 -7.81
N LEU A 50 14.15 13.42 -6.54
CA LEU A 50 13.55 12.32 -5.79
C LEU A 50 12.17 12.75 -5.27
N LYS A 51 11.13 11.98 -5.59
CA LYS A 51 9.76 12.21 -5.10
C LYS A 51 9.26 11.02 -4.31
N LEU A 52 8.64 11.31 -3.16
CA LEU A 52 7.85 10.33 -2.42
C LEU A 52 6.54 10.08 -3.17
N LYS A 53 6.24 8.81 -3.39
CA LYS A 53 5.02 8.31 -4.00
C LYS A 53 4.34 7.34 -3.05
N SER A 54 3.03 7.22 -3.20
CA SER A 54 2.22 6.26 -2.47
C SER A 54 1.14 5.67 -3.35
N GLY A 55 0.67 4.47 -3.00
CA GLY A 55 -0.32 3.74 -3.78
C GLY A 55 -1.01 2.68 -2.93
N LEU A 56 -2.33 2.55 -3.08
CA LEU A 56 -3.13 1.55 -2.40
C LEU A 56 -2.92 0.20 -3.09
N ILE A 57 -2.38 -0.80 -2.37
CA ILE A 57 -2.13 -2.14 -2.92
C ILE A 57 -3.13 -3.18 -2.42
N ALA A 58 -3.92 -2.88 -1.39
CA ALA A 58 -4.97 -3.77 -0.92
C ALA A 58 -6.05 -2.98 -0.19
N PHE A 59 -7.30 -3.40 -0.35
CA PHE A 59 -8.43 -2.93 0.44
C PHE A 59 -9.39 -4.11 0.62
N HIS A 60 -9.54 -4.60 1.85
CA HIS A 60 -10.31 -5.80 2.13
C HIS A 60 -11.26 -5.62 3.31
N TYR A 61 -12.43 -6.22 3.17
CA TYR A 61 -13.32 -6.50 4.29
C TYR A 61 -12.81 -7.72 5.05
N ILE A 62 -12.78 -7.63 6.38
CA ILE A 62 -12.33 -8.70 7.28
C ILE A 62 -13.53 -9.14 8.12
N PRO A 63 -14.31 -10.17 7.72
CA PRO A 63 -15.44 -10.68 8.50
C PRO A 63 -15.00 -11.48 9.74
N SER A 64 -14.05 -10.97 10.50
CA SER A 64 -13.41 -11.69 11.60
C SER A 64 -12.77 -10.71 12.59
N THR A 65 -12.35 -11.22 13.74
CA THR A 65 -11.62 -10.44 14.74
C THR A 65 -10.26 -10.00 14.19
N HIS A 66 -9.75 -8.83 14.60
CA HIS A 66 -8.43 -8.31 14.21
C HIS A 66 -7.24 -9.03 14.88
N SER A 67 -7.35 -10.35 15.05
CA SER A 67 -6.25 -11.17 15.52
C SER A 67 -5.15 -11.25 14.46
N GLY A 68 -3.89 -11.39 14.87
CA GLY A 68 -2.77 -11.55 13.94
C GLY A 68 -2.93 -12.74 12.98
N LEU A 69 -3.64 -13.79 13.40
CA LEU A 69 -3.96 -14.95 12.56
C LEU A 69 -4.86 -14.56 11.37
N ASN A 70 -5.92 -13.80 11.64
CA ASN A 70 -6.87 -13.39 10.61
C ASN A 70 -6.27 -12.34 9.66
N LEU A 71 -5.42 -11.46 10.18
CA LEU A 71 -4.70 -10.48 9.37
C LEU A 71 -3.71 -11.16 8.42
N THR A 72 -3.02 -12.21 8.88
CA THR A 72 -2.10 -13.00 8.05
C THR A 72 -2.80 -13.55 6.81
N MET A 73 -4.01 -14.10 6.94
CA MET A 73 -4.78 -14.67 5.82
C MET A 73 -5.16 -13.67 4.72
N ILE A 74 -5.04 -12.37 5.00
CA ILE A 74 -5.36 -11.30 4.04
C ILE A 74 -4.09 -10.69 3.45
N ILE A 75 -2.99 -10.67 4.21
CA ILE A 75 -1.75 -10.00 3.84
C ILE A 75 -0.78 -10.95 3.10
N LEU A 76 -0.78 -12.25 3.44
CA LEU A 76 0.14 -13.28 2.95
C LEU A 76 -0.60 -14.34 2.13
#